data_AF-A0A0J6L057-F1
#
_entry.id   AF-A0A0J6L057-F1
#
_cell.length_a   1.000
_cell.length_b   1.000
_cell.length_c   1.000
_cell.angle_alpha   90.00
_cell.angle_beta   90.00
_cell.angle_gamma   90.00
#
_symmetry.space_group_name_H-M   'P 1'
#
loop_
_entity.id
_entity.type
_entity.pdbx_description
1 polymer ?
#
loop_
_entity_poly.entity_id
_entity_poly.type
_entity_poly.pdbx_seq_one_letter_code
_entity_poly.pdbx_strand_id
1 'polypeptide(L)'
;MTEKKIITTAAISEKVYVPIEASAKIGNRLVDETWHWEITIADDKNDNYYGMAVERQKGEMVPWKKLEGQNPLAEMKEICKERTTLN
;
A
#
# COMPACT_ATOMS: atom_id res chain seq x y z
N MET A 1 9.18 28.67 -19.56
CA MET A 1 8.07 28.37 -18.64
C MET A 1 7.62 26.94 -18.93
N THR A 2 7.80 26.02 -18.00
CA THR A 2 7.49 24.60 -18.22
C THR A 2 6.10 24.34 -17.66
N GLU A 3 5.09 24.25 -18.53
CA GLU A 3 3.75 23.84 -18.12
C GLU A 3 3.79 22.37 -17.69
N LYS A 4 3.47 22.10 -16.41
CA LYS A 4 3.20 20.74 -15.94
C LYS A 4 1.76 20.40 -16.29
N LYS A 5 1.56 19.65 -17.37
CA LYS A 5 0.27 19.08 -17.71
C LYS A 5 -0.01 17.88 -16.80
N ILE A 6 -1.03 17.97 -15.95
CA ILE A 6 -1.54 16.81 -15.20
C ILE A 6 -2.39 15.99 -16.18
N ILE A 7 -1.98 14.76 -16.48
CA ILE A 7 -2.55 13.94 -17.56
C ILE A 7 -3.68 13.05 -17.03
N THR A 8 -3.70 12.76 -15.72
CA THR A 8 -4.69 11.88 -15.09
C THR A 8 -5.05 12.40 -13.71
N THR A 9 -6.36 12.46 -13.41
CA THR A 9 -6.89 12.76 -12.07
C THR A 9 -7.63 11.52 -11.59
N ALA A 10 -7.14 10.91 -10.51
CA ALA A 10 -7.81 9.80 -9.86
C ALA A 10 -8.55 10.30 -8.60
N ALA A 11 -9.76 9.82 -8.36
CA ALA A 11 -10.51 10.10 -7.15
C ALA A 11 -10.29 8.97 -6.15
N ILE A 12 -10.22 9.30 -4.85
CA ILE A 12 -10.15 8.26 -3.82
C ILE A 12 -11.47 7.52 -3.79
N SER A 13 -11.42 6.22 -4.06
CA SER A 13 -12.57 5.33 -4.05
C SER A 13 -12.71 4.58 -2.74
N GLU A 14 -11.59 4.23 -2.10
CA GLU A 14 -11.60 3.47 -0.85
C GLU A 14 -10.42 3.82 0.07
N LYS A 15 -10.64 3.74 1.38
CA LYS A 15 -9.61 3.79 2.42
C LYS A 15 -9.85 2.68 3.44
N VAL A 16 -8.85 1.86 3.69
CA VAL A 16 -8.95 0.70 4.59
C VAL A 16 -7.76 0.65 5.53
N TYR A 17 -8.05 0.29 6.79
CA TYR A 17 -7.03 -0.04 7.77
C TYR A 17 -6.85 -1.56 7.84
N VAL A 18 -5.61 -2.03 7.70
CA VAL A 18 -5.29 -3.47 7.66
C VAL A 18 -4.18 -3.78 8.66
N PRO A 19 -4.48 -4.46 9.78
CA PRO A 19 -3.45 -5.04 10.62
C PRO A 19 -2.88 -6.30 9.94
N ILE A 20 -1.55 -6.42 9.90
CA ILE A 20 -0.82 -7.57 9.37
C ILE A 20 0.15 -8.04 10.45
N GLU A 21 0.09 -9.31 10.83
CA GLU A 21 1.07 -9.93 11.73
C GLU A 21 2.29 -10.39 10.92
N ALA A 22 3.48 -10.06 11.41
CA ALA A 22 4.76 -10.53 10.90
C ALA A 22 5.60 -11.08 12.05
N SER A 23 6.44 -12.06 11.73
CA SER A 23 7.47 -12.54 12.64
C SER A 23 8.83 -12.14 12.11
N ALA A 24 9.56 -11.31 12.85
CA ALA A 24 10.93 -10.92 12.55
C ALA A 24 11.91 -11.80 13.34
N LYS A 25 13.03 -12.20 12.72
CA LYS A 25 14.08 -12.96 13.39
C LYS A 25 15.13 -12.01 13.94
N ILE A 26 15.12 -11.78 15.26
CA ILE A 26 16.11 -10.97 15.95
C ILE A 26 17.11 -11.91 16.65
N GLY A 27 18.25 -12.15 15.99
CA GLY A 27 19.25 -13.13 16.45
C GLY A 27 18.73 -14.57 16.35
N ASN A 28 18.66 -15.28 17.49
CA ASN A 28 18.10 -16.64 17.59
C ASN A 28 16.64 -16.66 18.06
N ARG A 29 15.97 -15.51 18.16
CA ARG A 29 14.57 -15.41 18.60
C ARG A 29 13.68 -14.97 17.44
N LEU A 30 12.48 -15.53 17.39
CA LEU A 30 11.37 -14.99 16.60
C LEU A 30 10.63 -14.00 17.49
N VAL A 31 10.37 -12.82 16.94
CA VAL A 31 9.59 -11.76 17.57
C VAL A 31 8.41 -11.49 16.67
N ASP A 32 7.21 -11.64 17.22
CA ASP A 32 5.98 -11.30 16.52
C ASP A 32 5.70 -9.81 16.68
N GLU A 33 5.35 -9.17 15.58
CA GLU A 33 4.95 -7.77 15.52
C GLU A 33 3.75 -7.58 14.61
N THR A 34 2.94 -6.57 14.93
CA THR A 34 1.81 -6.17 14.08
C THR A 34 2.15 -4.89 13.35
N TRP A 35 1.86 -4.88 12.05
CA TRP A 35 1.98 -3.74 11.16
C TRP A 35 0.59 -3.19 10.86
N HIS A 36 0.45 -1.87 10.91
CA HIS A 36 -0.84 -1.19 10.80
C HIS A 36 -0.91 -0.35 9.52
N TRP A 37 -1.24 -1.00 8.41
CA TRP A 37 -1.27 -0.37 7.10
C TRP A 37 -2.55 0.43 6.87
N GLU A 38 -2.40 1.71 6.51
CA GLU A 38 -3.44 2.56 5.95
C GLU A 38 -3.39 2.49 4.42
N ILE A 39 -4.26 1.69 3.81
CA ILE A 39 -4.36 1.53 2.36
C ILE A 39 -5.33 2.57 1.81
N THR A 40 -4.93 3.26 0.74
CA THR A 40 -5.81 4.13 -0.04
C THR A 40 -5.85 3.62 -1.48
N ILE A 41 -7.05 3.42 -2.01
CA ILE A 41 -7.31 3.10 -3.40
C ILE A 41 -7.93 4.33 -4.08
N ALA A 42 -7.49 4.61 -5.28
CA ALA A 42 -8.07 5.62 -6.15
C ALA A 42 -8.37 5.03 -7.51
N ASP A 43 -9.39 5.54 -8.19
CA ASP A 43 -9.74 5.17 -9.55
C ASP A 43 -9.81 6.40 -10.46
N ASP A 44 -9.65 6.18 -11.77
CA ASP A 44 -9.87 7.19 -12.79
C ASP A 44 -11.09 6.88 -13.65
N LYS A 45 -11.39 7.77 -14.60
CA LYS A 45 -12.55 7.64 -15.49
C LYS A 45 -12.45 6.49 -16.51
N ASN A 46 -11.29 5.82 -16.58
CA ASN A 46 -11.03 4.73 -17.52
C ASN A 46 -10.92 3.38 -16.79
N ASP A 47 -11.48 3.29 -15.57
CA ASP A 47 -11.42 2.10 -14.71
C ASP A 47 -9.97 1.66 -14.40
N ASN A 48 -9.01 2.59 -14.41
CA ASN A 48 -7.68 2.30 -13.88
C ASN A 48 -7.69 2.49 -12.37
N TYR A 49 -7.13 1.53 -11.64
CA TYR A 49 -6.97 1.60 -10.20
C TYR A 49 -5.53 1.94 -9.82
N TYR A 50 -5.41 2.72 -8.76
CA TYR A 50 -4.16 3.13 -8.16
C TYR A 50 -4.21 2.85 -6.67
N GLY A 51 -3.10 2.43 -6.10
CA GLY A 51 -2.98 2.14 -4.68
C GLY A 51 -1.77 2.81 -4.06
N MET A 52 -1.93 3.29 -2.83
CA MET A 52 -0.83 3.61 -1.92
C MET A 52 -1.11 3.01 -0.55
N ALA A 53 -0.06 2.81 0.25
CA ALA A 53 -0.22 2.40 1.63
C ALA A 53 0.83 3.05 2.52
N VAL A 54 0.48 3.29 3.78
CA VAL A 54 1.39 3.87 4.79
C VAL A 54 1.30 3.06 6.07
N GLU A 55 2.44 2.71 6.65
CA GLU A 55 2.57 2.24 8.03
C GLU A 55 3.29 3.34 8.82
N ARG A 56 2.57 4.04 9.70
CA ARG A 56 3.07 5.27 10.34
C ARG A 56 4.05 4.99 11.48
N GLN A 57 3.88 3.88 12.20
CA GLN A 57 4.67 3.59 13.40
C GLN A 57 6.10 3.19 13.05
N LYS A 58 6.28 2.53 11.91
CA LYS A 58 7.55 2.03 11.38
C LYS A 58 8.10 2.90 10.26
N GLY A 59 7.32 3.87 9.78
CA GLY A 59 7.76 4.85 8.79
C GLY A 59 7.84 4.29 7.36
N GLU A 60 7.12 3.21 7.09
CA GLU A 60 7.12 2.52 5.80
C GLU A 60 5.99 3.03 4.88
N MET A 61 6.27 3.06 3.58
CA MET A 61 5.34 3.56 2.59
C MET A 61 5.44 2.79 1.28
N VAL A 62 4.27 2.42 0.76
CA VAL A 62 4.08 2.01 -0.63
C VAL A 62 3.61 3.25 -1.39
N PRO A 63 4.44 3.84 -2.27
CA PRO A 63 4.03 5.00 -3.04
C PRO A 63 2.91 4.63 -4.02
N TRP A 64 2.18 5.66 -4.47
CA TRP A 64 1.15 5.48 -5.50
C TRP A 64 1.68 4.71 -6.69
N LYS A 65 1.04 3.58 -7.00
CA LYS A 65 1.29 2.78 -8.21
C LYS A 65 -0.02 2.36 -8.83
N LYS A 66 0.01 2.11 -10.14
CA LYS A 66 -1.10 1.47 -10.84
C LYS A 66 -1.23 0.02 -10.36
N LEU A 67 -2.47 -0.42 -10.20
CA LEU A 67 -2.86 -1.78 -9.85
C LEU A 67 -3.39 -2.48 -11.09
N GLU A 68 -3.02 -3.74 -11.26
CA GLU A 68 -3.31 -4.53 -12.46
C GLU A 68 -4.29 -5.68 -12.17
N GLY A 69 -4.54 -5.97 -10.89
CA GLY A 69 -5.44 -7.02 -10.44
C GLY A 69 -6.91 -6.64 -10.55
N GLN A 70 -7.76 -7.67 -10.68
CA GLN A 70 -9.23 -7.51 -10.67
C GLN A 70 -9.78 -7.07 -9.30
N ASN A 71 -8.99 -7.21 -8.24
CA ASN A 71 -9.34 -6.76 -6.89
C ASN A 71 -8.22 -5.86 -6.35
N PRO A 72 -8.35 -4.53 -6.52
CA PRO A 72 -7.35 -3.54 -6.13
C PRO A 72 -6.94 -3.63 -4.65
N LEU A 73 -7.92 -3.83 -3.76
CA LEU A 73 -7.67 -3.95 -2.33
C LEU A 73 -6.89 -5.23 -2.00
N ALA A 74 -7.23 -6.36 -2.63
CA ALA A 74 -6.51 -7.61 -2.42
C ALA A 74 -5.06 -7.50 -2.90
N GLU A 75 -4.81 -6.90 -4.06
CA GLU A 75 -3.46 -6.63 -4.56
C GLU A 75 -2.65 -5.76 -3.58
N MET A 76 -3.25 -4.67 -3.09
CA MET A 76 -2.59 -3.81 -2.10
C MET A 76 -2.30 -4.52 -0.77
N LYS A 77 -3.19 -5.41 -0.31
CA LYS A 77 -2.93 -6.23 0.87
C LYS A 77 -1.71 -7.14 0.68
N GLU A 78 -1.58 -7.78 -0.47
CA GLU A 78 -0.39 -8.62 -0.77
C GLU A 78 0.88 -7.78 -0.82
N ILE A 79 0.86 -6.60 -1.46
CA ILE A 79 2.01 -5.69 -1.48
C ILE A 79 2.41 -5.28 -0.05
N CYS A 80 1.44 -4.97 0.80
CA CYS A 80 1.70 -4.63 2.21
C CYS A 80 2.32 -5.82 2.97
N LYS A 81 1.84 -7.04 2.74
CA LYS A 81 2.42 -8.26 3.34
C LYS A 81 3.88 -8.45 2.93
N GLU A 82 4.20 -8.33 1.63
CA GLU A 82 5.57 -8.46 1.13
C GLU A 82 6.53 -7.43 1.76
N ARG A 83 6.05 -6.20 1.98
CA ARG A 83 6.80 -5.14 2.66
C ARG A 83 6.98 -5.38 4.16
N THR A 84 6.01 -6.05 4.77
CA THR A 84 6.01 -6.43 6.19
C THR A 84 7.01 -7.56 6.49
N THR A 85 7.53 -8.25 5.46
CA THR A 85 8.44 -9.40 5.61
C THR A 85 9.94 -9.10 5.41
N LEU A 86 10.39 -7.84 5.40
CA LEU A 86 11.78 -7.50 5.08
C LEU A 86 12.47 -6.62 6.14
N ASN A 87 13.15 -7.26 7.10
CA ASN A 87 14.60 -7.15 7.41
C ASN A 87 14.95 -7.84 8.74
#